data_AF-A0A0X3RXP5-F1
#
_entry.id   AF-A0A0X3RXP5-F1
#
_cell.length_a   1.000
_cell.length_b   1.000
_cell.length_c   1.000
_cell.angle_alpha   90.00
_cell.angle_beta   90.00
_cell.angle_gamma   90.00
#
_symmetry.space_group_name_H-M   'P 1'
#
loop_
_entity.id
_entity.type
_entity.pdbx_description
1 polymer ?
#
loop_
_entity_poly.entity_id
_entity_poly.type
_entity_poly.pdbx_seq_one_letter_code
_entity_poly.pdbx_strand_id
1 'polypeptide(L)'
;MLLKTFGWSFVVTAVGLVLAVLYGGWTAFGIVAILSVLEISLSFDNAVVNAGILKKMSAFWQKIFLTVGVLIAVFGMRLVFPVVIVAVTAKKSPIDAVNLALTDKDQYQQLVTDAHPAIAAFGGMFLLMIFLDFIFEDRDIQWLRWIERPLSKLGKVDMLSVCIALIVLLIASMTFATHAHQHGGAHIDKGQTVLISGIAGLITYMIVGGLSGYFEDRLEDEEERESEAEEEAARTGKERSAVRLAGKAAFFMFLYLEVLDASFSFDGVIGAFAITNDIILMALGLGIGAMYVRSLTVYLVRQGTLDDYVYLEHGAHYAIGALAVILMVTIQYQINEVITGLVGVVLIGWSFWSSVRRNRALAAAEGKAEAPDAKTEVSSGV
;
A
#
# COMPACT_ATOMS: atom_id res chain seq x y z
N MET A 1 2.93 -25.05 2.19
CA MET A 1 2.18 -23.79 2.36
C MET A 1 2.43 -22.81 1.21
N LEU A 2 3.69 -22.59 0.79
CA LEU A 2 4.03 -21.76 -0.39
C LEU A 2 3.19 -22.08 -1.64
N LEU A 3 3.09 -23.35 -2.04
CA LEU A 3 2.29 -23.77 -3.21
C LEU A 3 0.77 -23.52 -3.04
N LYS A 4 0.26 -23.49 -1.81
CA LYS A 4 -1.17 -23.20 -1.55
C LYS A 4 -1.46 -21.70 -1.63
N THR A 5 -0.50 -20.84 -1.28
CA THR A 5 -0.65 -19.39 -1.34
C THR A 5 -0.33 -18.83 -2.73
N PHE A 6 0.77 -19.29 -3.35
CA PHE A 6 1.25 -18.78 -4.65
C PHE A 6 0.79 -19.62 -5.85
N GLY A 7 0.06 -20.71 -5.64
CA GLY A 7 -0.34 -21.64 -6.71
C GLY A 7 -1.07 -20.93 -7.86
N TRP A 8 -2.03 -20.07 -7.54
CA TRP A 8 -2.72 -19.26 -8.54
C TRP A 8 -1.81 -18.26 -9.24
N SER A 9 -0.88 -17.63 -8.52
CA SER A 9 0.08 -16.70 -9.10
C SER A 9 1.01 -17.39 -10.10
N PHE A 10 1.44 -18.63 -9.83
CA PHE A 10 2.21 -19.43 -10.79
C PHE A 10 1.40 -19.78 -12.04
N VAL A 11 0.12 -20.15 -11.88
CA VAL A 11 -0.77 -20.42 -13.03
C VAL A 11 -0.96 -19.16 -13.87
N VAL A 12 -1.25 -18.02 -13.24
CA VAL A 12 -1.41 -16.73 -13.94
C VAL A 12 -0.11 -16.32 -14.62
N THR A 13 1.05 -16.56 -14.00
CA THR A 13 2.36 -16.31 -14.61
C THR A 13 2.56 -17.15 -15.87
N ALA A 14 2.33 -18.46 -15.77
CA ALA A 14 2.50 -19.37 -16.89
C ALA A 14 1.55 -19.01 -18.05
N VAL A 15 0.28 -18.78 -17.75
CA VAL A 15 -0.72 -18.38 -18.75
C VAL A 15 -0.36 -17.03 -19.36
N GLY A 16 -0.03 -16.03 -18.54
CA GLY A 16 0.30 -14.68 -19.00
C GLY A 16 1.55 -14.65 -19.89
N LEU A 17 2.60 -15.39 -19.52
CA LEU A 17 3.82 -15.51 -20.34
C LEU A 17 3.57 -16.25 -21.65
N VAL A 18 2.75 -17.32 -21.64
CA VAL A 18 2.34 -18.00 -22.88
C VAL A 18 1.53 -17.06 -23.77
N LEU A 19 0.56 -16.32 -23.22
CA LEU A 19 -0.20 -15.32 -23.97
C LEU A 19 0.71 -14.22 -24.54
N ALA A 20 1.75 -13.81 -23.81
CA ALA A 20 2.75 -12.86 -24.30
C ALA A 20 3.49 -13.41 -25.52
N VAL A 21 3.95 -14.67 -25.48
CA VAL A 21 4.59 -15.33 -26.62
C VAL A 21 3.65 -15.43 -27.83
N LEU A 22 2.37 -15.77 -27.59
CA LEU A 22 1.38 -15.85 -28.66
C LEU A 22 1.04 -14.49 -29.27
N TYR A 23 1.07 -13.42 -28.47
CA TYR A 23 0.75 -12.07 -28.92
C TYR A 23 1.91 -11.39 -29.66
N GLY A 24 3.15 -11.49 -29.15
CA GLY A 24 4.30 -10.74 -29.68
C GLY A 24 5.63 -11.50 -29.64
N GLY A 25 5.59 -12.83 -29.52
CA GLY A 25 6.78 -13.68 -29.51
C GLY A 25 7.67 -13.51 -28.28
N TRP A 26 8.94 -13.88 -28.42
CA TRP A 26 9.91 -13.84 -27.32
C TRP A 26 10.21 -12.43 -26.80
N THR A 27 10.03 -11.39 -27.62
CA THR A 27 10.16 -10.00 -27.19
C THR A 27 9.07 -9.63 -26.19
N ALA A 28 7.81 -9.97 -26.50
CA ALA A 28 6.69 -9.75 -25.59
C ALA A 28 6.84 -10.56 -24.30
N PHE A 29 7.35 -11.80 -24.37
CA PHE A 29 7.72 -12.58 -23.19
C PHE A 29 8.71 -11.83 -22.29
N GLY A 30 9.79 -11.29 -22.87
CA GLY A 30 10.80 -10.53 -22.13
C GLY A 30 10.21 -9.28 -21.47
N ILE A 31 9.39 -8.52 -22.20
CA ILE A 31 8.71 -7.31 -21.69
C ILE A 31 7.80 -7.67 -20.51
N VAL A 32 6.92 -8.66 -20.68
CA VAL A 32 5.99 -9.09 -19.62
C VAL A 32 6.76 -9.58 -18.39
N ALA A 33 7.81 -10.36 -18.57
CA ALA A 33 8.64 -10.83 -17.45
C ALA A 33 9.31 -9.68 -16.69
N ILE A 34 9.88 -8.69 -17.40
CA ILE A 34 10.50 -7.52 -16.78
C ILE A 34 9.44 -6.71 -16.01
N LEU A 35 8.29 -6.45 -16.63
CA LEU A 35 7.18 -5.73 -16.01
C LEU A 35 6.66 -6.44 -14.76
N SER A 36 6.57 -7.77 -14.77
CA SER A 36 6.18 -8.55 -13.59
C SER A 36 7.18 -8.39 -12.45
N VAL A 37 8.49 -8.44 -12.72
CA VAL A 37 9.53 -8.26 -11.70
C VAL A 37 9.53 -6.82 -11.18
N LEU A 38 9.38 -5.84 -12.07
CA LEU A 38 9.30 -4.42 -11.73
C LEU A 38 8.12 -4.16 -10.80
N GLU A 39 6.93 -4.65 -11.14
CA GLU A 39 5.73 -4.51 -10.32
C GLU A 39 5.88 -5.17 -8.94
N ILE A 40 6.42 -6.39 -8.87
CA ILE A 40 6.63 -7.07 -7.57
C ILE A 40 7.59 -6.26 -6.69
N SER A 41 8.60 -5.67 -7.30
CA SER A 41 9.66 -4.93 -6.59
C SER A 41 9.15 -3.57 -6.10
N LEU A 42 8.45 -2.82 -6.96
CA LEU A 42 7.86 -1.51 -6.63
C LEU A 42 6.69 -1.62 -5.66
N SER A 43 5.98 -2.76 -5.65
CA SER A 43 4.80 -2.95 -4.80
C SER A 43 5.02 -3.84 -3.58
N PHE A 44 6.27 -4.11 -3.21
CA PHE A 44 6.57 -5.00 -2.09
C PHE A 44 6.22 -4.40 -0.72
N ASP A 45 6.60 -3.14 -0.49
CA ASP A 45 6.21 -2.37 0.70
C ASP A 45 4.68 -2.27 0.81
N ASN A 46 3.97 -2.06 -0.31
CA ASN A 46 2.51 -2.06 -0.36
C ASN A 46 1.93 -3.38 0.14
N ALA A 47 2.56 -4.51 -0.20
CA ALA A 47 2.14 -5.82 0.30
C ALA A 47 2.22 -5.92 1.83
N VAL A 48 3.24 -5.29 2.44
CA VAL A 48 3.47 -5.26 3.88
C VAL A 48 2.45 -4.36 4.57
N VAL A 49 2.21 -3.16 4.05
CA VAL A 49 1.20 -2.22 4.58
C VAL A 49 -0.19 -2.86 4.56
N ASN A 50 -0.56 -3.43 3.41
CA ASN A 50 -1.82 -4.13 3.25
C ASN A 50 -1.95 -5.29 4.23
N ALA A 51 -0.86 -6.00 4.52
CA ALA A 51 -0.89 -7.11 5.47
C ALA A 51 -1.14 -6.61 6.91
N GLY A 52 -0.58 -5.45 7.27
CA GLY A 52 -0.81 -4.79 8.56
C GLY A 52 -2.27 -4.36 8.79
N ILE A 53 -3.01 -4.03 7.73
CA ILE A 53 -4.44 -3.72 7.81
C ILE A 53 -5.28 -5.00 7.71
N LEU A 54 -4.94 -5.89 6.78
CA LEU A 54 -5.68 -7.13 6.53
C LEU A 54 -5.66 -8.08 7.74
N LYS A 55 -4.61 -8.04 8.58
CA LYS A 55 -4.55 -8.82 9.84
C LYS A 55 -5.65 -8.41 10.84
N LYS A 56 -6.13 -7.17 10.78
CA LYS A 56 -7.20 -6.65 11.65
C LYS A 56 -8.60 -7.04 11.16
N MET A 57 -8.71 -7.66 9.97
CA MET A 57 -9.99 -8.00 9.36
C MET A 57 -10.37 -9.46 9.61
N SER A 58 -11.67 -9.73 9.70
CA SER A 58 -12.19 -11.10 9.84
C SER A 58 -11.87 -11.98 8.63
N ALA A 59 -11.85 -13.31 8.83
CA ALA A 59 -11.52 -14.28 7.77
C ALA A 59 -12.41 -14.15 6.51
N PHE A 60 -13.66 -13.70 6.67
CA PHE A 60 -14.55 -13.40 5.56
C PHE A 60 -14.02 -12.26 4.69
N TRP A 61 -13.61 -11.14 5.30
CA TRP A 61 -13.07 -9.98 4.58
C TRP A 61 -11.68 -10.25 4.01
N GLN A 62 -10.86 -11.04 4.70
CA GLN A 62 -9.62 -11.55 4.11
C GLN A 62 -9.88 -12.34 2.83
N LYS A 63 -10.97 -13.11 2.77
CA LYS A 63 -11.38 -13.83 1.56
C LYS A 63 -11.92 -12.91 0.47
N ILE A 64 -12.70 -11.87 0.81
CA ILE A 64 -13.19 -10.87 -0.15
C ILE A 64 -12.02 -10.10 -0.77
N PHE A 65 -11.07 -9.67 0.05
CA PHE A 65 -9.84 -9.02 -0.41
C PHE A 65 -9.06 -9.91 -1.40
N LEU A 66 -9.02 -11.21 -1.13
CA LEU A 66 -8.39 -12.21 -1.99
C LEU A 66 -9.14 -12.52 -3.29
N THR A 67 -10.45 -12.27 -3.37
CA THR A 67 -11.25 -12.59 -4.56
C THR A 67 -11.58 -11.32 -5.34
N VAL A 68 -12.36 -10.44 -4.73
CA VAL A 68 -12.82 -9.18 -5.33
C VAL A 68 -11.69 -8.17 -5.35
N GLY A 69 -10.93 -8.03 -4.26
CA GLY A 69 -9.82 -7.07 -4.19
C GLY A 69 -8.68 -7.38 -5.16
N VAL A 70 -8.47 -8.66 -5.51
CA VAL A 70 -7.55 -9.04 -6.60
C VAL A 70 -8.07 -8.57 -7.95
N LEU A 71 -9.36 -8.76 -8.23
CA LEU A 71 -9.98 -8.30 -9.48
C LEU A 71 -9.90 -6.78 -9.60
N ILE A 72 -10.18 -6.05 -8.52
CA ILE A 72 -10.07 -4.58 -8.49
C ILE A 72 -8.62 -4.15 -8.66
N ALA A 73 -7.66 -4.74 -7.95
CA ALA A 73 -6.25 -4.37 -8.11
C ALA A 73 -5.71 -4.65 -9.51
N VAL A 74 -6.01 -5.82 -10.09
CA VAL A 74 -5.47 -6.23 -11.39
C VAL A 74 -6.19 -5.50 -12.52
N PHE A 75 -7.53 -5.53 -12.55
CA PHE A 75 -8.30 -4.96 -13.66
C PHE A 75 -8.75 -3.53 -13.38
N GLY A 76 -9.27 -3.27 -12.19
CA GLY A 76 -9.72 -1.94 -11.79
C GLY A 76 -8.58 -0.93 -11.85
N MET A 77 -7.50 -1.17 -11.11
CA MET A 77 -6.45 -0.17 -10.94
C MET A 77 -5.45 -0.07 -12.08
N ARG A 78 -5.20 -1.16 -12.82
CA ARG A 78 -4.21 -1.16 -13.91
C ARG A 78 -4.78 -1.01 -15.31
N LEU A 79 -6.06 -1.36 -15.51
CA LEU A 79 -6.72 -1.25 -16.82
C LEU A 79 -7.79 -0.15 -16.81
N VAL A 80 -8.74 -0.22 -15.88
CA VAL A 80 -9.89 0.70 -15.85
C VAL A 80 -9.48 2.10 -15.38
N PHE A 81 -8.66 2.20 -14.34
CA PHE A 81 -8.32 3.48 -13.72
C PHE A 81 -7.52 4.41 -14.65
N PRO A 82 -6.48 3.97 -15.38
CA PRO A 82 -5.82 4.83 -16.36
C PRO A 82 -6.78 5.34 -17.45
N VAL A 83 -7.70 4.50 -17.92
CA VAL A 83 -8.74 4.88 -18.89
C VAL A 83 -9.69 5.93 -18.31
N VAL A 84 -10.17 5.74 -17.08
CA VAL A 84 -11.06 6.68 -16.40
C VAL A 84 -10.37 8.02 -16.22
N ILE A 85 -9.10 8.02 -15.83
CA ILE A 85 -8.30 9.23 -15.67
C ILE A 85 -8.19 9.97 -17.00
N VAL A 86 -7.78 9.29 -18.08
CA VAL A 86 -7.68 9.91 -19.41
C VAL A 86 -9.03 10.47 -19.85
N ALA A 87 -10.13 9.76 -19.60
CA ALA A 87 -11.47 10.25 -19.92
C ALA A 87 -11.78 11.57 -19.19
N VAL A 88 -11.46 11.66 -17.90
CA VAL A 88 -11.70 12.86 -17.08
C VAL A 88 -10.75 14.02 -17.46
N THR A 89 -9.45 13.76 -17.55
CA THR A 89 -8.43 14.80 -17.76
C THR A 89 -8.43 15.32 -19.19
N ALA A 90 -8.59 14.42 -20.17
CA ALA A 90 -8.67 14.77 -21.59
C ALA A 90 -10.09 15.14 -22.04
N LYS A 91 -11.08 15.11 -21.13
CA LYS A 91 -12.50 15.37 -21.40
C LYS A 91 -13.04 14.53 -22.57
N LYS A 92 -12.62 13.26 -22.63
CA LYS A 92 -13.05 12.28 -23.63
C LYS A 92 -14.10 11.36 -23.01
N SER A 93 -14.96 10.75 -23.84
CA SER A 93 -15.82 9.69 -23.33
C SER A 93 -14.97 8.47 -22.93
N PRO A 94 -15.38 7.65 -21.94
CA PRO A 94 -14.65 6.45 -21.56
C PRO A 94 -14.41 5.49 -22.73
N ILE A 95 -15.37 5.41 -23.66
CA ILE A 95 -15.27 4.56 -24.86
C ILE A 95 -14.18 5.09 -25.79
N ASP A 96 -14.10 6.41 -25.98
CA ASP A 96 -13.05 7.02 -26.79
C ASP A 96 -11.66 6.83 -26.16
N ALA A 97 -11.57 6.87 -24.82
CA ALA A 97 -10.33 6.61 -24.11
C ALA A 97 -9.86 5.15 -24.28
N VAL A 98 -10.78 4.17 -24.27
CA VAL A 98 -10.47 2.76 -24.60
C VAL A 98 -10.05 2.60 -26.05
N ASN A 99 -10.78 3.21 -26.98
CA ASN A 99 -10.42 3.16 -28.41
C ASN A 99 -9.03 3.74 -28.62
N LEU A 100 -8.75 4.90 -28.02
CA LEU A 100 -7.44 5.55 -28.08
C LEU A 100 -6.34 4.64 -27.55
N ALA A 101 -6.55 4.03 -26.38
CA ALA A 101 -5.66 3.05 -25.79
C ALA A 101 -5.28 1.90 -26.75
N LEU A 102 -6.20 1.46 -27.61
CA LEU A 102 -5.99 0.36 -28.55
C LEU A 102 -5.42 0.81 -29.91
N THR A 103 -5.80 1.99 -30.38
CA THR A 103 -5.48 2.46 -31.74
C THR A 103 -4.29 3.41 -31.81
N ASP A 104 -4.07 4.24 -30.78
CA ASP A 104 -3.01 5.25 -30.73
C ASP A 104 -2.34 5.24 -29.34
N LYS A 105 -1.41 4.29 -29.19
CA LYS A 105 -0.71 4.00 -27.94
C LYS A 105 0.15 5.17 -27.46
N ASP A 106 0.74 5.93 -28.39
CA ASP A 106 1.62 7.05 -28.06
C ASP A 106 0.81 8.25 -27.57
N GLN A 107 -0.30 8.58 -28.24
CA GLN A 107 -1.21 9.61 -27.75
C GLN A 107 -1.82 9.22 -26.40
N TYR A 108 -2.15 7.94 -26.19
CA TYR A 108 -2.64 7.47 -24.91
C TYR A 108 -1.58 7.62 -23.80
N GLN A 109 -0.35 7.19 -24.04
CA GLN A 109 0.77 7.37 -23.11
C GLN A 109 0.95 8.86 -22.75
N GLN A 110 0.91 9.75 -23.75
CA GLN A 110 1.01 11.19 -23.52
C GLN A 110 -0.08 11.68 -22.56
N LEU A 111 -1.35 11.30 -22.79
CA LEU A 111 -2.46 11.74 -21.94
C LEU A 111 -2.37 11.19 -20.51
N VAL A 112 -1.89 9.96 -20.33
CA VAL A 112 -1.66 9.40 -18.99
C VAL A 112 -0.50 10.12 -18.29
N THR A 113 0.60 10.37 -19.01
CA THR A 113 1.76 11.11 -18.49
C THR A 113 1.37 12.54 -18.11
N ASP A 114 0.56 13.21 -18.92
CA ASP A 114 0.12 14.59 -18.66
C ASP A 114 -0.88 14.68 -17.49
N ALA A 115 -1.51 13.56 -17.13
CA ALA A 115 -2.33 13.43 -15.94
C ALA A 115 -1.51 13.18 -14.66
N HIS A 116 -0.23 12.80 -14.78
CA HIS A 116 0.65 12.47 -13.66
C HIS A 116 0.64 13.50 -12.53
N PRO A 117 0.75 14.83 -12.76
CA PRO A 117 0.73 15.82 -11.68
C PRO A 117 -0.53 15.76 -10.81
N ALA A 118 -1.70 15.50 -11.40
CA ALA A 118 -2.95 15.37 -10.66
C ALA A 118 -2.92 14.16 -9.73
N ILE A 119 -2.38 13.05 -10.23
CA ILE A 119 -2.45 11.75 -9.57
C ILE A 119 -1.36 11.65 -8.50
N ALA A 120 -0.16 12.13 -8.79
CA ALA A 120 0.92 12.28 -7.84
C ALA A 120 0.50 13.20 -6.67
N ALA A 121 -0.23 14.29 -6.93
CA ALA A 121 -0.77 15.14 -5.87
C ALA A 121 -1.88 14.42 -5.07
N PHE A 122 -2.83 13.78 -5.73
CA PHE A 122 -3.91 13.03 -5.07
C PHE A 122 -3.37 11.91 -4.18
N GLY A 123 -2.61 10.98 -4.77
CA GLY A 123 -2.03 9.83 -4.09
C GLY A 123 -0.97 10.26 -3.09
N GLY A 124 -0.09 11.20 -3.44
CA GLY A 124 0.94 11.72 -2.54
C GLY A 124 0.34 12.37 -1.29
N MET A 125 -0.75 13.13 -1.40
CA MET A 125 -1.44 13.69 -0.22
C MET A 125 -2.11 12.60 0.62
N PHE A 126 -2.72 11.61 -0.01
CA PHE A 126 -3.35 10.48 0.68
C PHE A 126 -2.31 9.67 1.47
N LEU A 127 -1.21 9.29 0.83
CA LEU A 127 -0.11 8.56 1.44
C LEU A 127 0.63 9.38 2.51
N LEU A 128 0.78 10.69 2.30
CA LEU A 128 1.36 11.60 3.29
C LEU A 128 0.53 11.60 4.57
N MET A 129 -0.80 11.62 4.45
CA MET A 129 -1.68 11.55 5.62
C MET A 129 -1.51 10.24 6.39
N ILE A 130 -1.44 9.09 5.70
CA ILE A 130 -1.14 7.79 6.34
C ILE A 130 0.17 7.85 7.12
N PHE A 131 1.21 8.41 6.51
CA PHE A 131 2.52 8.53 7.14
C PHE A 131 2.52 9.49 8.33
N LEU A 132 1.83 10.64 8.24
CA LEU A 132 1.76 11.63 9.31
C LEU A 132 0.97 11.11 10.51
N ASP A 133 -0.14 10.43 10.28
CA ASP A 133 -0.91 9.83 11.36
C ASP A 133 -0.11 8.71 12.04
N PHE A 134 0.61 7.90 11.25
CA PHE A 134 1.57 6.95 11.79
C PHE A 134 2.67 7.66 12.60
N ILE A 135 3.34 8.68 12.09
CA ILE A 135 4.53 9.24 12.79
C ILE A 135 4.18 9.98 14.09
N PHE A 136 2.93 10.43 14.22
CA PHE A 136 2.43 11.15 15.38
C PHE A 136 1.72 10.28 16.42
N GLU A 137 1.34 9.05 16.08
CA GLU A 137 0.78 8.09 17.02
C GLU A 137 1.79 7.70 18.11
N ASP A 138 1.33 7.60 19.36
CA ASP A 138 2.14 7.13 20.48
C ASP A 138 2.07 5.61 20.58
N ARG A 139 3.13 4.93 20.14
CA ARG A 139 3.22 3.47 20.11
C ARG A 139 4.22 2.94 21.13
N ASP A 140 3.91 1.78 21.70
CA ASP A 140 4.78 1.06 22.66
C ASP A 140 6.12 0.66 22.04
N ILE A 141 6.09 0.28 20.77
CA ILE A 141 7.25 -0.16 20.04
C ILE A 141 7.61 0.94 19.05
N GLN A 142 8.87 1.38 19.12
CA GLN A 142 9.41 2.43 18.25
C GLN A 142 10.66 1.88 17.55
N TRP A 143 10.71 1.97 16.23
CA TRP A 143 11.87 1.50 15.45
C TRP A 143 12.99 2.53 15.48
N LEU A 144 12.70 3.76 15.03
CA LEU A 144 13.62 4.89 15.05
C LEU A 144 13.31 5.80 16.24
N ARG A 145 13.54 5.29 17.46
CA ARG A 145 13.15 5.94 18.74
C ARG A 145 13.56 7.42 18.86
N TRP A 146 14.68 7.82 18.26
CA TRP A 146 15.18 9.20 18.27
C TRP A 146 14.35 10.15 17.40
N ILE A 147 13.69 9.65 16.35
CA ILE A 147 12.77 10.38 15.47
C ILE A 147 11.33 10.23 15.97
N GLU A 148 10.90 9.01 16.29
CA GLU A 148 9.49 8.72 16.63
C GLU A 148 9.07 9.35 17.97
N ARG A 149 9.92 9.32 19.00
CA ARG A 149 9.57 9.85 20.33
C ARG A 149 9.31 11.37 20.39
N PRO A 150 10.09 12.25 19.72
CA PRO A 150 9.74 13.67 19.68
C PRO A 150 8.51 13.94 18.80
N LEU A 151 8.32 13.18 17.72
CA LEU A 151 7.19 13.34 16.82
C LEU A 151 5.88 12.86 17.45
N SER A 152 5.86 11.75 18.21
CA SER A 152 4.65 11.28 18.90
C SER A 152 4.12 12.30 19.92
N LYS A 153 5.00 13.13 20.51
CA LYS A 153 4.57 14.24 21.37
C LYS A 153 3.84 15.35 20.62
N LEU A 154 4.14 15.55 19.33
CA LEU A 154 3.45 16.51 18.48
C LEU A 154 2.05 16.01 18.09
N GLY A 155 1.82 14.71 18.11
CA GLY A 155 0.50 14.09 17.89
C GLY A 155 -0.57 14.47 18.91
N LYS A 156 -0.19 15.11 20.03
CA LYS A 156 -1.15 15.67 21.00
C LYS A 156 -1.88 16.91 20.50
N VAL A 157 -1.46 17.48 19.37
CA VAL A 157 -2.11 18.63 18.74
C VAL A 157 -3.09 18.11 17.70
N ASP A 158 -4.38 18.24 18.00
CA ASP A 158 -5.46 17.90 17.07
C ASP A 158 -5.25 18.60 15.72
N MET A 159 -5.46 17.86 14.63
CA MET A 159 -5.33 18.35 13.23
C MET A 159 -3.93 18.77 12.79
N LEU A 160 -2.86 18.45 13.55
CA LEU A 160 -1.50 18.78 13.13
C LEU A 160 -1.12 18.09 11.80
N SER A 161 -1.48 16.80 11.62
CA SER A 161 -1.26 16.07 10.37
C SER A 161 -1.86 16.81 9.18
N VAL A 162 -3.12 17.23 9.31
CA VAL A 162 -3.86 17.96 8.26
C VAL A 162 -3.21 19.31 7.96
N CYS A 163 -2.79 20.06 8.99
CA CYS A 163 -2.11 21.34 8.81
C CYS A 163 -0.79 21.18 8.04
N ILE A 164 0.04 20.21 8.44
CA ILE A 164 1.32 19.92 7.76
C ILE A 164 1.07 19.48 6.32
N ALA A 165 0.10 18.60 6.11
CA ALA A 165 -0.30 18.14 4.78
C ALA A 165 -0.71 19.32 3.87
N LEU A 166 -1.57 20.23 4.35
CA LEU A 166 -1.97 21.42 3.59
C LEU A 166 -0.80 22.37 3.31
N ILE A 167 0.15 22.53 4.24
CA ILE A 167 1.36 23.32 4.02
C ILE A 167 2.22 22.69 2.93
N VAL A 168 2.45 21.37 3.00
CA VAL A 168 3.21 20.64 1.97
C VAL A 168 2.52 20.77 0.60
N LEU A 169 1.20 20.63 0.55
CA LEU A 169 0.42 20.80 -0.68
C LEU A 169 0.54 22.22 -1.24
N LEU A 170 0.47 23.23 -0.38
CA LEU A 170 0.59 24.63 -0.79
C LEU A 170 1.98 24.89 -1.37
N ILE A 171 3.04 24.40 -0.71
CA ILE A 171 4.41 24.50 -1.20
C ILE A 171 4.53 23.79 -2.55
N ALA A 172 4.10 22.52 -2.64
CA ALA A 172 4.17 21.75 -3.87
C ALA A 172 3.41 22.41 -5.03
N SER A 173 2.23 22.98 -4.76
CA SER A 173 1.44 23.72 -5.73
C SER A 173 2.11 25.02 -6.19
N MET A 174 2.88 25.69 -5.32
CA MET A 174 3.54 26.97 -5.63
C MET A 174 4.96 26.81 -6.19
N THR A 175 5.61 25.66 -5.96
CA THR A 175 6.99 25.41 -6.40
C THR A 175 7.03 24.34 -7.49
N PHE A 176 6.78 23.08 -7.17
CA PHE A 176 6.91 21.95 -8.10
C PHE A 176 5.90 22.04 -9.25
N ALA A 177 4.65 22.36 -8.93
CA ALA A 177 3.56 22.35 -9.91
C ALA A 177 3.64 23.48 -10.95
N THR A 178 4.34 24.58 -10.66
CA THR A 178 4.53 25.68 -11.63
C THR A 178 5.44 25.28 -12.79
N HIS A 179 6.24 24.24 -12.59
CA HIS A 179 7.14 23.66 -13.60
C HIS A 179 6.84 22.17 -13.78
N ALA A 180 5.56 21.79 -13.79
CA ALA A 180 5.20 20.38 -13.83
C ALA A 180 5.71 19.71 -15.12
N HIS A 181 6.32 18.53 -14.99
CA HIS A 181 6.88 17.79 -16.10
C HIS A 181 5.76 17.25 -17.00
N GLN A 182 5.90 17.43 -18.31
CA GLN A 182 4.98 16.89 -19.32
C GLN A 182 5.67 15.90 -20.25
N HIS A 183 4.87 15.14 -20.99
CA HIS A 183 5.38 14.27 -22.03
C HIS A 183 6.25 15.06 -23.02
N GLY A 184 7.44 14.53 -23.37
CA GLY A 184 8.40 15.21 -24.25
C GLY A 184 9.29 16.28 -23.60
N GLY A 185 9.26 16.42 -22.26
CA GLY A 185 10.20 17.28 -21.52
C GLY A 185 9.80 18.77 -21.44
N ALA A 186 8.56 19.11 -21.81
CA ALA A 186 8.03 20.45 -21.62
C ALA A 186 7.59 20.68 -20.15
N HIS A 187 7.59 21.94 -19.71
CA HIS A 187 7.11 22.33 -18.39
C HIS A 187 5.87 23.22 -18.52
N ILE A 188 4.78 22.86 -17.84
CA ILE A 188 3.53 23.64 -17.81
C ILE A 188 3.11 23.88 -16.36
N ASP A 189 2.57 25.07 -16.09
CA ASP A 189 1.95 25.35 -14.81
C ASP A 189 0.69 24.50 -14.60
N LYS A 190 0.76 23.61 -13.62
CA LYS A 190 -0.32 22.73 -13.15
C LYS A 190 -0.68 23.02 -11.69
N GLY A 191 -0.33 24.19 -11.15
CA GLY A 191 -0.57 24.57 -9.75
C GLY A 191 -2.02 24.34 -9.31
N GLN A 192 -2.99 24.85 -10.06
CA GLN A 192 -4.41 24.64 -9.76
C GLN A 192 -4.80 23.14 -9.78
N THR A 193 -4.27 22.37 -10.74
CA THR A 193 -4.54 20.94 -10.85
C THR A 193 -4.00 20.18 -9.65
N VAL A 194 -2.76 20.48 -9.23
CA VAL A 194 -2.11 19.87 -8.06
C VAL A 194 -2.86 20.22 -6.79
N LEU A 195 -3.25 21.50 -6.60
CA LEU A 195 -4.00 21.93 -5.43
C LEU A 195 -5.36 21.22 -5.32
N ILE A 196 -6.16 21.21 -6.39
CA ILE A 196 -7.48 20.56 -6.41
C ILE A 196 -7.35 19.06 -6.17
N SER A 197 -6.40 18.40 -6.85
CA SER A 197 -6.23 16.95 -6.74
C SER A 197 -5.67 16.54 -5.38
N GLY A 198 -4.74 17.30 -4.82
CA GLY A 198 -4.21 17.08 -3.47
C GLY A 198 -5.26 17.29 -2.38
N ILE A 199 -6.12 18.32 -2.51
CA ILE A 199 -7.28 18.48 -1.62
C ILE A 199 -8.23 17.30 -1.75
N ALA A 200 -8.52 16.83 -2.97
CA ALA A 200 -9.35 15.64 -3.18
C ALA A 200 -8.75 14.39 -2.53
N GLY A 201 -7.42 14.21 -2.59
CA GLY A 201 -6.71 13.14 -1.90
C GLY A 201 -6.85 13.21 -0.38
N LEU A 202 -6.66 14.41 0.18
CA LEU A 202 -6.84 14.67 1.62
C LEU A 202 -8.28 14.44 2.08
N ILE A 203 -9.28 14.91 1.31
CA ILE A 203 -10.70 14.65 1.60
C ILE A 203 -10.99 13.15 1.54
N THR A 204 -10.47 12.45 0.54
CA THR A 204 -10.65 10.99 0.41
C THR A 204 -10.08 10.28 1.63
N TYR A 205 -8.89 10.66 2.09
CA TYR A 205 -8.30 10.15 3.31
C TYR A 205 -9.19 10.38 4.53
N MET A 206 -9.66 11.61 4.75
CA MET A 206 -10.51 11.96 5.89
C MET A 206 -11.85 11.21 5.87
N ILE A 207 -12.45 11.03 4.69
CA ILE A 207 -13.70 10.27 4.55
C ILE A 207 -13.45 8.81 4.89
N VAL A 208 -12.45 8.18 4.26
CA VAL A 208 -12.24 6.74 4.41
C VAL A 208 -11.68 6.40 5.79
N GLY A 209 -10.68 7.14 6.28
CA GLY A 209 -10.10 6.96 7.62
C GLY A 209 -11.05 7.37 8.74
N GLY A 210 -11.72 8.51 8.61
CA GLY A 210 -12.69 8.98 9.62
C GLY A 210 -13.92 8.08 9.75
N LEU A 211 -14.39 7.49 8.63
CA LEU A 211 -15.44 6.47 8.69
C LEU A 211 -14.91 5.16 9.27
N SER A 212 -13.67 4.74 8.96
CA SER A 212 -13.09 3.53 9.55
C SER A 212 -13.06 3.60 11.08
N GLY A 213 -12.48 4.66 11.66
CA GLY A 213 -12.40 4.83 13.11
C GLY A 213 -13.77 4.91 13.79
N TYR A 214 -14.71 5.67 13.22
CA TYR A 214 -16.09 5.74 13.75
C TYR A 214 -16.79 4.38 13.78
N PHE A 215 -16.52 3.52 12.79
CA PHE A 215 -17.13 2.19 12.73
C PHE A 215 -16.32 1.13 13.50
N GLU A 216 -15.01 1.31 13.71
CA GLU A 216 -14.14 0.45 14.55
C GLU A 216 -14.55 0.55 16.02
N ASP A 217 -14.68 1.77 16.58
CA ASP A 217 -15.13 1.96 17.97
C ASP A 217 -16.51 1.34 18.22
N ARG A 218 -17.42 1.45 17.23
CA ARG A 218 -18.75 0.83 17.25
C ARG A 218 -18.71 -0.69 17.09
N LEU A 219 -17.67 -1.20 16.44
CA LEU A 219 -17.44 -2.62 16.23
C LEU A 219 -16.96 -3.27 17.50
N GLU A 220 -15.95 -2.70 18.17
CA GLU A 220 -15.44 -3.19 19.45
C GLU A 220 -16.57 -3.26 20.48
N ASP A 221 -17.33 -2.17 20.60
CA ASP A 221 -18.55 -2.06 21.39
C ASP A 221 -19.59 -3.17 21.12
N GLU A 222 -19.66 -3.66 19.88
CA GLU A 222 -20.66 -4.64 19.45
C GLU A 222 -20.11 -6.06 19.43
N GLU A 223 -18.81 -6.26 19.21
CA GLU A 223 -18.10 -7.52 19.42
C GLU A 223 -18.09 -7.88 20.91
N GLU A 224 -17.91 -6.90 21.80
CA GLU A 224 -18.11 -7.09 23.23
C GLU A 224 -19.55 -7.54 23.52
N ARG A 225 -20.56 -6.83 22.99
CA ARG A 225 -21.98 -7.21 23.15
C ARG A 225 -22.31 -8.56 22.49
N GLU A 226 -21.69 -8.90 21.36
CA GLU A 226 -21.86 -10.18 20.67
C GLU A 226 -21.21 -11.30 21.48
N SER A 227 -20.03 -11.08 22.05
CA SER A 227 -19.38 -12.06 22.93
C SER A 227 -20.19 -12.30 24.20
N GLU A 228 -20.74 -11.25 24.80
CA GLU A 228 -21.67 -11.33 25.94
C GLU A 228 -22.96 -12.04 25.54
N ALA A 229 -23.54 -11.71 24.38
CA ALA A 229 -24.74 -12.36 23.86
C ALA A 229 -24.50 -13.80 23.41
N GLU A 230 -23.29 -14.16 22.96
CA GLU A 230 -22.88 -15.53 22.63
C GLU A 230 -22.70 -16.34 23.91
N GLU A 231 -22.11 -15.78 24.96
CA GLU A 231 -22.07 -16.40 26.28
C GLU A 231 -23.48 -16.61 26.84
N GLU A 232 -24.38 -15.63 26.69
CA GLU A 232 -25.77 -15.75 27.11
C GLU A 232 -26.58 -16.74 26.24
N ALA A 233 -26.37 -16.75 24.92
CA ALA A 233 -27.03 -17.66 24.00
C ALA A 233 -26.51 -19.10 24.16
N ALA A 234 -25.23 -19.29 24.48
CA ALA A 234 -24.68 -20.57 24.88
C ALA A 234 -25.30 -21.08 26.20
N ARG A 235 -25.67 -20.17 27.12
CA ARG A 235 -26.41 -20.50 28.35
C ARG A 235 -27.91 -20.74 28.13
N THR A 236 -28.54 -20.09 27.13
CA THR A 236 -30.01 -20.05 26.98
C THR A 236 -30.55 -20.75 25.72
N GLY A 237 -29.69 -21.21 24.81
CA GLY A 237 -30.05 -21.98 23.62
C GLY A 237 -30.77 -21.19 22.51
N LYS A 238 -30.69 -19.85 22.49
CA LYS A 238 -31.33 -19.01 21.47
C LYS A 238 -30.49 -18.84 20.19
N GLU A 239 -31.17 -18.66 19.07
CA GLU A 239 -30.55 -18.47 17.76
C GLU A 239 -29.76 -17.16 17.64
N ARG A 240 -28.63 -17.27 16.94
CA ARG A 240 -27.67 -16.20 16.66
C ARG A 240 -28.25 -15.18 15.69
N SER A 241 -28.26 -13.91 16.06
CA SER A 241 -28.61 -12.82 15.15
C SER A 241 -27.84 -11.56 15.51
N ALA A 242 -26.60 -11.46 15.00
CA ALA A 242 -25.89 -10.20 14.88
C ALA A 242 -24.81 -10.35 13.79
N VAL A 243 -24.98 -9.70 12.63
CA VAL A 243 -24.01 -9.75 11.50
C VAL A 243 -23.96 -8.43 10.69
N ARG A 244 -24.86 -7.46 10.93
CA ARG A 244 -25.11 -6.39 9.94
C ARG A 244 -24.22 -5.15 10.09
N LEU A 245 -23.70 -4.85 11.28
CA LEU A 245 -22.90 -3.65 11.55
C LEU A 245 -21.40 -3.91 11.44
N ALA A 246 -20.91 -5.07 11.91
CA ALA A 246 -19.53 -5.51 11.70
C ALA A 246 -19.11 -5.54 10.22
N GLY A 247 -20.07 -5.88 9.33
CA GLY A 247 -19.86 -5.80 7.89
C GLY A 247 -19.61 -4.40 7.33
N LYS A 248 -20.06 -3.32 8.01
CA LYS A 248 -19.89 -1.95 7.51
C LYS A 248 -18.50 -1.39 7.78
N ALA A 249 -17.94 -1.54 8.98
CA ALA A 249 -16.58 -1.06 9.24
C ALA A 249 -15.56 -1.81 8.38
N ALA A 250 -15.68 -3.13 8.34
CA ALA A 250 -14.80 -3.96 7.52
C ALA A 250 -14.95 -3.67 6.02
N PHE A 251 -16.13 -3.20 5.57
CA PHE A 251 -16.28 -2.64 4.23
C PHE A 251 -15.51 -1.33 4.03
N PHE A 252 -15.50 -0.41 5.00
CA PHE A 252 -14.71 0.82 4.90
C PHE A 252 -13.20 0.56 4.98
N MET A 253 -12.74 -0.36 5.83
CA MET A 253 -11.35 -0.85 5.82
C MET A 253 -10.99 -1.52 4.48
N PHE A 254 -11.92 -2.26 3.89
CA PHE A 254 -11.73 -2.81 2.54
C PHE A 254 -11.61 -1.69 1.49
N LEU A 255 -12.47 -0.68 1.54
CA LEU A 255 -12.34 0.50 0.66
C LEU A 255 -11.03 1.24 0.89
N TYR A 256 -10.59 1.37 2.14
CA TYR A 256 -9.28 1.95 2.50
C TYR A 256 -8.14 1.20 1.82
N LEU A 257 -8.14 -0.13 1.90
CA LEU A 257 -7.16 -0.96 1.20
C LEU A 257 -7.18 -0.72 -0.31
N GLU A 258 -8.35 -0.71 -0.94
CA GLU A 258 -8.43 -0.52 -2.40
C GLU A 258 -7.99 0.89 -2.85
N VAL A 259 -8.26 1.94 -2.05
CA VAL A 259 -7.79 3.31 -2.34
C VAL A 259 -6.28 3.44 -2.14
N LEU A 260 -5.74 2.77 -1.13
CA LEU A 260 -4.32 2.69 -0.89
C LEU A 260 -3.63 1.96 -2.05
N ASP A 261 -4.17 0.82 -2.49
CA ASP A 261 -3.68 0.10 -3.67
C ASP A 261 -3.78 0.94 -4.92
N ALA A 262 -4.85 1.73 -5.07
CA ALA A 262 -5.00 2.64 -6.18
C ALA A 262 -3.86 3.65 -6.25
N SER A 263 -3.56 4.27 -5.11
CA SER A 263 -2.52 5.29 -4.98
C SER A 263 -1.15 4.73 -5.32
N PHE A 264 -0.85 3.50 -4.89
CA PHE A 264 0.42 2.84 -5.17
C PHE A 264 0.54 2.27 -6.59
N SER A 265 -0.57 1.76 -7.13
CA SER A 265 -0.57 1.10 -8.44
C SER A 265 -0.26 2.05 -9.60
N PHE A 266 -0.51 3.35 -9.42
CA PHE A 266 -0.30 4.31 -10.49
C PHE A 266 1.18 4.49 -10.86
N ASP A 267 2.06 4.47 -9.86
CA ASP A 267 3.51 4.56 -10.07
C ASP A 267 4.02 3.37 -10.91
N GLY A 268 3.54 2.16 -10.62
CA GLY A 268 3.81 0.97 -11.43
C GLY A 268 3.34 1.07 -12.89
N VAL A 269 2.21 1.76 -13.14
CA VAL A 269 1.71 2.01 -14.51
C VAL A 269 2.57 3.03 -15.24
N ILE A 270 3.01 4.10 -14.58
CA ILE A 270 3.93 5.10 -15.15
C ILE A 270 5.30 4.47 -15.45
N GLY A 271 5.85 3.71 -14.50
CA GLY A 271 7.10 2.99 -14.71
C GLY A 271 7.03 1.95 -15.84
N ALA A 272 5.87 1.34 -16.05
CA ALA A 272 5.66 0.43 -17.18
C ALA A 272 5.73 1.12 -18.54
N PHE A 273 5.28 2.38 -18.65
CA PHE A 273 5.42 3.17 -19.88
C PHE A 273 6.87 3.48 -20.27
N ALA A 274 7.81 3.39 -19.32
CA ALA A 274 9.24 3.48 -19.64
C ALA A 274 9.75 2.21 -20.37
N ILE A 275 9.02 1.09 -20.28
CA ILE A 275 9.37 -0.18 -20.92
C ILE A 275 8.54 -0.41 -22.18
N THR A 276 7.23 -0.14 -22.15
CA THR A 276 6.35 -0.36 -23.29
C THR A 276 5.11 0.52 -23.24
N ASN A 277 4.64 0.94 -24.43
CA ASN A 277 3.36 1.62 -24.60
C ASN A 277 2.21 0.66 -24.93
N ASP A 278 2.50 -0.64 -25.01
CA ASP A 278 1.47 -1.65 -25.30
C ASP A 278 0.71 -2.02 -24.02
N ILE A 279 -0.51 -1.52 -23.91
CA ILE A 279 -1.40 -1.74 -22.77
C ILE A 279 -1.69 -3.23 -22.55
N ILE A 280 -1.68 -4.07 -23.59
CA ILE A 280 -1.88 -5.51 -23.43
C ILE A 280 -0.67 -6.11 -22.70
N LEU A 281 0.55 -5.71 -23.09
CA LEU A 281 1.77 -6.16 -22.41
C LEU A 281 1.86 -5.61 -20.99
N MET A 282 1.45 -4.35 -20.76
CA MET A 282 1.36 -3.76 -19.42
C MET A 282 0.36 -4.51 -18.55
N ALA A 283 -0.85 -4.78 -19.05
CA ALA A 283 -1.89 -5.50 -18.32
C ALA A 283 -1.45 -6.91 -17.96
N LEU A 284 -0.76 -7.62 -18.86
CA LEU A 284 -0.19 -8.95 -18.57
C LEU A 284 0.94 -8.86 -17.53
N GLY A 285 1.93 -8.00 -17.74
CA GLY A 285 3.10 -7.88 -16.87
C GLY A 285 2.78 -7.41 -15.47
N LEU A 286 2.10 -6.25 -15.37
CA LEU A 286 1.67 -5.67 -14.11
C LEU A 286 0.58 -6.51 -13.44
N GLY A 287 -0.30 -7.16 -14.22
CA GLY A 287 -1.32 -8.07 -13.68
C GLY A 287 -0.72 -9.31 -13.00
N ILE A 288 0.34 -9.89 -13.59
CA ILE A 288 1.10 -10.96 -12.93
C ILE A 288 1.71 -10.45 -11.63
N GLY A 289 2.38 -9.29 -11.65
CA GLY A 289 3.01 -8.73 -10.46
C GLY A 289 2.02 -8.44 -9.33
N ALA A 290 0.86 -7.86 -9.66
CA ALA A 290 -0.24 -7.62 -8.74
C ALA A 290 -0.72 -8.90 -8.04
N MET A 291 -0.82 -10.02 -8.77
CA MET A 291 -1.16 -11.32 -8.18
C MET A 291 -0.13 -11.79 -7.15
N TYR A 292 1.16 -11.56 -7.41
CA TYR A 292 2.22 -11.89 -6.46
C TYR A 292 2.20 -10.98 -5.24
N VAL A 293 2.07 -9.67 -5.42
CA VAL A 293 1.95 -8.67 -4.33
C VAL A 293 0.81 -9.07 -3.40
N ARG A 294 -0.36 -9.40 -3.96
CA ARG A 294 -1.53 -9.87 -3.19
C ARG A 294 -1.27 -11.19 -2.47
N SER A 295 -0.61 -12.13 -3.13
CA SER A 295 -0.24 -13.42 -2.51
C SER A 295 0.77 -13.24 -1.37
N LEU A 296 1.69 -12.28 -1.52
CA LEU A 296 2.65 -11.89 -0.49
C LEU A 296 1.95 -11.28 0.72
N THR A 297 1.00 -10.36 0.51
CA THR A 297 0.17 -9.80 1.59
C THR A 297 -0.45 -10.90 2.45
N VAL A 298 -1.09 -11.88 1.80
CA VAL A 298 -1.76 -12.97 2.52
C VAL A 298 -0.78 -13.95 3.15
N TYR A 299 0.35 -14.17 2.51
CA TYR A 299 1.43 -14.95 3.11
C TYR A 299 1.90 -14.31 4.42
N LEU A 300 2.15 -12.99 4.44
CA LEU A 300 2.59 -12.25 5.61
C LEU A 300 1.57 -12.29 6.75
N VAL A 301 0.27 -12.16 6.44
CA VAL A 301 -0.80 -12.26 7.44
C VAL A 301 -0.89 -13.67 8.02
N ARG A 302 -0.95 -14.70 7.18
CA ARG A 302 -1.17 -16.09 7.65
C ARG A 302 0.01 -16.69 8.39
N GLN A 303 1.22 -16.22 8.11
CA GLN A 303 2.43 -16.68 8.80
C GLN A 303 2.68 -15.94 10.11
N GLY A 304 1.89 -14.90 10.45
CA GLY A 304 2.20 -14.04 11.60
C GLY A 304 3.54 -13.31 11.46
N THR A 305 4.05 -13.16 10.23
CA THR A 305 5.39 -12.61 9.98
C THR A 305 5.52 -11.16 10.48
N LEU A 306 4.41 -10.41 10.47
CA LEU A 306 4.36 -9.06 11.04
C LEU A 306 4.52 -9.06 12.56
N ASP A 307 4.01 -10.09 13.24
CA ASP A 307 4.09 -10.22 14.69
C ASP A 307 5.49 -10.73 15.11
N ASP A 308 6.06 -11.65 14.33
CA ASP A 308 7.43 -12.13 14.51
C ASP A 308 8.46 -11.03 14.26
N TYR A 309 8.21 -10.14 13.28
CA TYR A 309 9.11 -9.06 12.88
C TYR A 309 8.51 -7.69 13.14
N VAL A 310 8.51 -7.30 14.40
CA VAL A 310 7.80 -6.13 14.91
C VAL A 310 8.13 -4.80 14.21
N TYR A 311 9.36 -4.58 13.72
CA TYR A 311 9.67 -3.32 13.01
C TYR A 311 9.25 -3.33 11.54
N LEU A 312 8.80 -4.45 10.98
CA LEU A 312 8.44 -4.57 9.57
C LEU A 312 7.31 -3.60 9.19
N GLU A 313 6.30 -3.46 10.07
CA GLU A 313 5.21 -2.50 9.93
C GLU A 313 5.71 -1.05 9.94
N HIS A 314 6.71 -0.73 10.77
CA HIS A 314 7.32 0.60 10.80
C HIS A 314 8.05 0.90 9.50
N GLY A 315 8.88 -0.02 9.02
CA GLY A 315 9.61 0.15 7.77
C GLY A 315 8.67 0.38 6.59
N ALA A 316 7.51 -0.29 6.59
CA ALA A 316 6.49 -0.11 5.58
C ALA A 316 5.92 1.32 5.61
N HIS A 317 5.51 1.84 6.78
CA HIS A 317 5.02 3.23 6.88
C HIS A 317 6.09 4.27 6.52
N TYR A 318 7.36 4.04 6.86
CA TYR A 318 8.45 4.90 6.37
C TYR A 318 8.60 4.85 4.85
N ALA A 319 8.40 3.69 4.22
CA ALA A 319 8.39 3.56 2.77
C ALA A 319 7.20 4.33 2.14
N ILE A 320 6.00 4.27 2.75
CA ILE A 320 4.86 5.11 2.35
C ILE A 320 5.20 6.59 2.41
N GLY A 321 5.80 7.05 3.51
CA GLY A 321 6.20 8.45 3.67
C GLY A 321 7.24 8.88 2.63
N ALA A 322 8.23 8.02 2.36
CA ALA A 322 9.22 8.26 1.32
C ALA A 322 8.55 8.32 -0.07
N LEU A 323 7.62 7.42 -0.37
CA LEU A 323 6.90 7.44 -1.64
C LEU A 323 6.01 8.68 -1.79
N ALA A 324 5.32 9.09 -0.73
CA ALA A 324 4.53 10.33 -0.74
C ALA A 324 5.38 11.55 -1.12
N VAL A 325 6.60 11.63 -0.57
CA VAL A 325 7.56 12.68 -0.91
C VAL A 325 8.05 12.52 -2.35
N ILE A 326 8.40 11.31 -2.78
CA ILE A 326 8.83 11.02 -4.16
C ILE A 326 7.73 11.46 -5.14
N LEU A 327 6.47 11.08 -4.92
CA LEU A 327 5.35 11.49 -5.76
C LEU A 327 5.25 13.01 -5.87
N MET A 328 5.38 13.75 -4.77
CA MET A 328 5.39 15.23 -4.81
C MET A 328 6.55 15.80 -5.62
N VAL A 329 7.75 15.20 -5.50
CA VAL A 329 8.92 15.61 -6.27
C VAL A 329 8.76 15.24 -7.75
N THR A 330 8.11 14.11 -8.06
CA THR A 330 7.89 13.67 -9.45
C THR A 330 6.96 14.56 -10.25
N ILE A 331 6.20 15.44 -9.58
CA ILE A 331 5.40 16.47 -10.26
C ILE A 331 6.29 17.33 -11.16
N GLN A 332 7.51 17.66 -10.72
CA GLN A 332 8.46 18.47 -11.48
C GLN A 332 9.59 17.66 -12.11
N TYR A 333 10.09 16.62 -11.42
CA TYR A 333 11.32 15.92 -11.82
C TYR A 333 11.04 14.48 -12.23
N GLN A 334 11.65 14.00 -13.31
CA GLN A 334 11.63 12.57 -13.60
C GLN A 334 12.59 11.84 -12.67
N ILE A 335 12.05 11.05 -11.75
CA ILE A 335 12.83 10.15 -10.89
C ILE A 335 12.91 8.80 -11.58
N ASN A 336 14.07 8.15 -11.50
CA ASN A 336 14.23 6.80 -12.03
C ASN A 336 13.47 5.82 -11.14
N GLU A 337 12.62 4.99 -11.74
CA GLU A 337 11.80 3.98 -11.04
C GLU A 337 12.62 3.01 -10.20
N VAL A 338 13.86 2.73 -10.63
CA VAL A 338 14.79 1.90 -9.84
C VAL A 338 15.11 2.58 -8.50
N ILE A 339 15.25 3.90 -8.47
CA ILE A 339 15.48 4.64 -7.22
C ILE A 339 14.25 4.55 -6.33
N THR A 340 13.06 4.79 -6.90
CA THR A 340 11.79 4.68 -6.15
C THR A 340 11.63 3.31 -5.51
N GLY A 341 11.81 2.24 -6.29
CA GLY A 341 11.74 0.86 -5.77
C GLY A 341 12.85 0.51 -4.78
N LEU A 342 14.08 0.96 -5.01
CA LEU A 342 15.18 0.70 -4.09
C LEU A 342 14.97 1.34 -2.72
N VAL A 343 14.37 2.55 -2.65
CA VAL A 343 14.06 3.19 -1.37
C VAL A 343 13.13 2.31 -0.53
N GLY A 344 12.05 1.79 -1.13
CA GLY A 344 11.14 0.86 -0.46
C GLY A 344 11.86 -0.42 -0.02
N VAL A 345 12.59 -1.08 -0.93
CA VAL A 345 13.33 -2.32 -0.64
C VAL A 345 14.36 -2.12 0.49
N VAL A 346 15.08 -1.00 0.50
CA VAL A 346 16.07 -0.70 1.54
C VAL A 346 15.40 -0.48 2.90
N LEU A 347 14.29 0.27 2.95
CA LEU A 347 13.57 0.52 4.20
C LEU A 347 12.97 -0.76 4.79
N ILE A 348 12.32 -1.59 3.96
CA ILE A 348 11.79 -2.87 4.39
C ILE A 348 12.92 -3.85 4.78
N GLY A 349 13.99 -3.92 4.00
CA GLY A 349 15.14 -4.77 4.31
C GLY A 349 15.81 -4.37 5.62
N TRP A 350 15.93 -3.06 5.89
CA TRP A 350 16.51 -2.56 7.12
C TRP A 350 15.61 -2.80 8.34
N SER A 351 14.30 -2.63 8.20
CA SER A 351 13.34 -2.89 9.28
C SER A 351 13.27 -4.38 9.63
N PHE A 352 13.30 -5.25 8.61
CA PHE A 352 13.41 -6.69 8.79
C PHE A 352 14.71 -7.07 9.51
N TRP A 353 15.86 -6.56 9.06
CA TRP A 353 17.15 -6.83 9.69
C TRP A 353 17.21 -6.34 11.14
N SER A 354 16.66 -5.15 11.43
CA SER A 354 16.54 -4.64 12.81
C SER A 354 15.68 -5.55 13.68
N SER A 355 14.59 -6.09 13.14
CA SER A 355 13.70 -7.02 13.87
C SER A 355 14.43 -8.33 14.18
N VAL A 356 15.12 -8.91 13.20
CA VAL A 356 15.96 -10.11 13.39
C VAL A 356 17.02 -9.87 14.46
N ARG A 357 17.69 -8.70 14.43
CA ARG A 357 18.71 -8.33 15.42
C ARG A 357 18.11 -8.21 16.83
N ARG A 358 16.94 -7.59 16.97
CA ARG A 358 16.21 -7.48 18.24
C ARG A 358 15.82 -8.86 18.77
N ASN A 359 15.24 -9.72 17.94
CA ASN A 359 14.80 -11.06 18.36
C ASN A 359 16.00 -11.91 18.81
N ARG A 360 17.14 -11.82 18.10
CA ARG A 360 18.39 -12.46 18.53
C ARG A 360 18.90 -11.92 19.86
N ALA A 361 18.80 -10.61 20.09
CA ALA A 361 19.22 -10.00 21.35
C ALA A 361 18.31 -10.41 22.53
N LEU A 362 17.00 -10.51 22.30
CA LEU A 362 16.02 -10.99 23.28
C LEU A 362 16.27 -12.47 23.62
N ALA A 363 16.41 -13.33 22.62
CA ALA A 363 16.73 -14.76 22.83
C ALA A 363 18.07 -14.95 23.56
N ALA A 364 19.07 -14.11 23.29
CA ALA A 364 20.35 -14.14 24.00
C ALA A 364 20.25 -13.62 25.46
N ALA A 365 19.30 -12.73 25.74
CA ALA A 365 19.02 -12.26 27.10
C ALA A 365 18.25 -13.32 27.90
N GLU A 366 17.27 -13.98 27.28
CA GLU A 366 16.50 -15.09 27.86
C GLU A 366 17.40 -16.30 28.15
N GLY A 367 18.26 -16.70 27.20
CA GLY A 367 19.23 -17.78 27.41
C GLY A 367 20.32 -17.47 28.45
N LYS A 368 20.52 -16.19 28.80
CA LYS A 368 21.37 -15.78 29.93
C LYS A 368 20.61 -15.77 31.27
N ALA A 369 19.30 -15.56 31.26
CA ALA A 369 18.46 -15.61 32.45
C ALA A 369 18.17 -17.05 32.89
N GLU A 370 18.21 -18.03 31.98
CA GLU A 370 18.06 -19.46 32.27
C GLU A 370 19.36 -20.16 32.72
N ALA A 371 20.51 -19.49 32.70
CA ALA A 371 21.73 -20.03 33.29
C ALA A 371 21.65 -19.87 34.82
N PRO A 372 21.41 -20.94 35.60
CA PRO A 372 21.17 -20.80 37.03
C PRO A 372 22.45 -20.41 37.75
N ASP A 373 22.27 -19.69 38.85
CA ASP A 373 23.21 -19.59 39.97
C ASP A 373 23.85 -20.96 40.29
N ALA A 374 24.98 -21.25 39.67
CA ALA A 374 25.86 -22.33 40.05
C ALA A 374 27.11 -21.72 40.66
N LYS A 375 26.97 -21.32 41.94
CA LYS A 375 27.95 -21.46 43.04
C LYS A 375 27.57 -20.53 44.20
N THR A 376 26.52 -20.87 44.92
CA THR A 376 26.51 -20.63 46.37
C THR A 376 27.31 -21.78 46.98
N GLU A 377 28.62 -21.59 47.14
CA GLU A 377 29.43 -22.49 47.97
C GLU A 377 28.91 -22.41 49.40
N VAL A 378 28.22 -23.47 49.82
CA VAL A 378 27.92 -23.73 51.22
C VAL A 378 29.26 -24.06 51.88
N SER A 379 29.84 -23.10 52.59
CA SER A 379 30.96 -23.35 53.50
C SER A 379 30.43 -24.13 54.70
N SER A 380 30.47 -25.47 54.61
CA SER A 380 30.37 -26.35 55.76
C SER A 380 31.65 -26.22 56.57
N GLY A 381 31.52 -25.82 57.84
CA GLY A 381 32.65 -25.59 58.73
C GLY A 381 33.48 -26.83 59.04
N VAL A 382 34.77 -26.56 59.35
CA VAL A 382 35.50 -27.04 60.53
C VAL A 382 36.42 -25.91 60.97
#